data_AF-A0A7M3P8L7-F1
#
_entry.id   AF-A0A7M3P8L7-F1
#
_cell.length_a   1.000
_cell.length_b   1.000
_cell.length_c   1.000
_cell.angle_alpha   90.00
_cell.angle_beta   90.00
_cell.angle_gamma   90.00
#
_symmetry.space_group_name_H-M   'P 1'
#
loop_
_entity.id
_entity.type
_entity.pdbx_description
1 polymer ?
#
loop_
_entity_poly.entity_id
_entity_poly.type
_entity_poly.pdbx_seq_one_letter_code
_entity_poly.pdbx_strand_id
1 'polypeptide(L)'
;MPPLSPDQVEQLGRALSAIESMAPALAEMMVPSPPASGVNGGRPPSTRESRPPLPVYLLDVEHAAELCLWDWAQALAYEVQCRPPTSRRLEHVARWLHDRVHDVAERSWADGVLVEVEHHRRVIGDRVSPPEPVARREIPQQGSARQVADALAVLGVRVSHTSLRKWAKQGEIPTTLSDEGVELFDIADCMRAVAAHQCGDDTRSTG
;
A
#
# COMPACT_ATOMS: atom_id res chain seq x y z
N MET A 1 -0.66 -20.07 -22.84
CA MET A 1 0.35 -19.51 -21.90
C MET A 1 1.04 -20.66 -21.20
N PRO A 2 2.31 -20.52 -20.79
CA PRO A 2 2.98 -21.54 -19.99
C PRO A 2 2.26 -21.71 -18.63
N PRO A 3 2.34 -22.89 -18.00
CA PRO A 3 1.85 -23.09 -16.63
C PRO A 3 2.62 -22.20 -15.65
N LEU A 4 2.05 -21.98 -14.46
CA LEU A 4 2.72 -21.19 -13.42
C LEU A 4 4.07 -21.81 -13.05
N SER A 5 5.07 -20.96 -12.84
CA SER A 5 6.34 -21.39 -12.25
C SER A 5 6.16 -21.82 -10.78
N PRO A 6 7.06 -22.65 -10.22
CA PRO A 6 6.94 -23.09 -8.82
C PRO A 6 6.81 -21.95 -7.80
N ASP A 7 7.53 -20.84 -8.01
CA ASP A 7 7.44 -19.65 -7.16
C ASP A 7 6.07 -18.97 -7.26
N GLN A 8 5.48 -18.91 -8.45
CA GLN A 8 4.13 -18.40 -8.67
C GLN A 8 3.05 -19.30 -8.04
N VAL A 9 3.24 -20.61 -8.04
CA VAL A 9 2.35 -21.55 -7.34
C VAL A 9 2.40 -21.31 -5.84
N GLU A 10 3.60 -21.16 -5.27
CA GLU A 10 3.76 -20.85 -3.85
C GLU A 10 3.17 -19.47 -3.52
N GLN A 11 3.36 -18.48 -4.40
CA GLN A 11 2.76 -17.16 -4.26
C GLN A 11 1.23 -17.22 -4.24
N LEU A 12 0.61 -17.95 -5.16
CA LEU A 12 -0.84 -18.15 -5.19
C LEU A 12 -1.34 -18.82 -3.91
N GLY A 13 -0.65 -19.88 -3.47
CA GLY A 13 -0.98 -20.57 -2.22
C GLY A 13 -0.94 -19.64 -1.00
N ARG A 14 0.14 -18.87 -0.85
CA ARG A 14 0.26 -17.85 0.21
C ARG A 14 -0.84 -16.80 0.13
N ALA A 15 -1.22 -16.39 -1.07
CA ALA A 15 -2.25 -15.39 -1.26
C ALA A 15 -3.65 -15.89 -0.85
N LEU A 16 -4.00 -17.11 -1.26
CA LEU A 16 -5.26 -17.76 -0.87
C LEU A 16 -5.33 -18.00 0.64
N SER A 17 -4.25 -18.50 1.24
CA SER A 17 -4.18 -18.71 2.69
C SER A 17 -4.31 -17.40 3.47
N ALA A 18 -3.71 -16.30 2.98
CA ALA A 18 -3.88 -14.98 3.58
C ALA A 18 -5.33 -14.50 3.49
N ILE A 19 -6.00 -14.65 2.34
CA ILE A 19 -7.43 -14.29 2.20
C ILE A 19 -8.29 -15.12 3.16
N GLU A 20 -8.07 -16.43 3.24
CA GLU A 20 -8.78 -17.29 4.20
C GLU A 20 -8.65 -16.77 5.64
N SER A 21 -7.43 -16.37 6.03
CA SER A 21 -7.16 -15.87 7.38
C SER A 21 -7.80 -14.50 7.67
N MET A 22 -7.87 -13.62 6.67
CA MET A 22 -8.34 -12.23 6.83
C MET A 22 -9.87 -12.10 6.70
N ALA A 23 -10.52 -13.03 5.99
CA ALA A 23 -11.95 -12.98 5.73
C ALA A 23 -12.84 -12.89 7.00
N PRO A 24 -12.59 -13.64 8.09
CA PRO A 24 -13.36 -13.48 9.33
C PRO A 24 -13.25 -12.07 9.93
N ALA A 25 -12.04 -11.50 9.96
CA ALA A 25 -11.82 -10.15 10.49
C ALA A 25 -12.51 -9.09 9.62
N LEU A 26 -12.46 -9.24 8.29
CA LEU A 26 -13.20 -8.39 7.37
C LEU A 26 -14.72 -8.43 7.64
N ALA A 27 -15.26 -9.64 7.87
CA ALA A 27 -16.67 -9.82 8.20
C ALA A 27 -17.06 -9.17 9.55
N GLU A 28 -16.22 -9.32 10.57
CA GLU A 28 -16.42 -8.69 11.88
C GLU A 28 -16.48 -7.16 11.79
N MET A 29 -15.65 -6.55 10.93
CA MET A 29 -15.63 -5.09 10.72
C MET A 29 -16.95 -4.54 10.15
N MET A 30 -17.80 -5.38 9.53
CA MET A 30 -19.11 -4.97 9.00
C MET A 30 -20.23 -5.04 10.02
N VAL A 31 -20.03 -5.72 11.16
CA VAL A 31 -21.03 -5.83 12.21
C VAL A 31 -21.03 -4.53 13.04
N PRO A 32 -22.16 -3.80 13.13
CA PRO A 32 -22.23 -2.61 13.98
C PRO A 32 -22.02 -3.02 15.44
N SER A 33 -20.91 -2.61 16.04
CA SER A 33 -20.68 -2.83 17.46
C SER A 33 -21.44 -1.76 18.26
N PRO A 34 -22.30 -2.13 19.23
CA PRO A 34 -22.91 -1.16 20.11
C PRO A 34 -21.82 -0.42 20.90
N PRO A 35 -21.90 0.90 21.09
CA PRO A 35 -20.98 1.60 21.97
C PRO A 35 -21.04 0.93 23.34
N ALA A 36 -19.87 0.69 23.95
CA ALA A 36 -19.76 0.14 25.29
C ALA A 36 -20.71 0.92 26.22
N SER A 37 -21.70 0.21 26.77
CA SER A 37 -22.69 0.81 27.66
C SER A 37 -21.94 1.29 28.91
N GLY A 38 -21.76 2.61 29.03
CA GLY A 38 -21.07 3.22 30.17
C GLY A 38 -20.33 4.54 29.91
N VAL A 39 -20.05 4.96 28.67
CA VAL A 39 -19.17 6.14 28.43
C VAL A 39 -19.91 7.42 28.02
N ASN A 40 -21.22 7.39 27.77
CA ASN A 40 -21.99 8.58 27.36
C ASN A 40 -23.32 8.77 28.11
N GLY A 41 -23.29 8.64 29.44
CA GLY A 41 -24.37 9.16 30.28
C GLY A 41 -24.42 10.70 30.22
N GLY A 42 -25.24 11.26 29.32
CA GLY A 42 -25.71 12.65 29.43
C GLY A 42 -24.96 13.73 28.64
N ARG A 43 -24.11 13.40 27.65
CA ARG A 43 -23.51 14.43 26.78
C ARG A 43 -24.32 14.58 25.49
N PRO A 44 -24.97 15.73 25.22
CA PRO A 44 -25.63 15.94 23.93
C PRO A 44 -24.58 15.94 22.81
N PRO A 45 -24.89 15.38 21.63
CA PRO A 45 -23.94 15.31 20.52
C PRO A 45 -23.61 16.74 20.06
N SER A 46 -22.33 17.09 20.06
CA SER A 46 -21.87 18.32 19.41
C SER A 46 -22.04 18.17 17.90
N THR A 47 -23.09 18.76 17.36
CA THR A 47 -23.37 18.80 15.94
C THR A 47 -22.52 19.88 15.26
N ARG A 48 -21.48 19.45 14.52
CA ARG A 48 -21.11 19.96 13.19
C ARG A 48 -19.80 19.33 12.73
N GLU A 49 -19.91 18.08 12.33
CA GLU A 49 -19.23 17.58 11.14
C GLU A 49 -20.10 16.43 10.67
N SER A 50 -20.46 16.44 9.40
CA SER A 50 -21.15 15.31 8.79
C SER A 50 -20.31 14.08 9.10
N ARG A 51 -20.79 13.21 10.00
CA ARG A 51 -20.22 11.89 10.17
C ARG A 51 -20.19 11.31 8.74
N PRO A 52 -19.01 10.98 8.19
CA PRO A 52 -18.94 10.49 6.82
C PRO A 52 -19.95 9.34 6.68
N PRO A 53 -20.71 9.28 5.57
CA PRO A 53 -21.66 8.18 5.38
C PRO A 53 -20.89 6.87 5.54
N LEU A 54 -21.52 5.89 6.19
CA LEU A 54 -21.02 4.52 6.38
C LEU A 54 -20.19 4.09 5.16
N PRO A 55 -18.98 3.52 5.34
CA PRO A 55 -18.12 3.20 4.21
C PRO A 55 -18.79 2.11 3.37
N VAL A 56 -19.38 2.52 2.25
CA VAL A 56 -19.79 1.67 1.11
C VAL A 56 -18.52 1.12 0.44
N TYR A 57 -17.65 0.48 1.23
CA TYR A 57 -16.32 0.03 0.80
C TYR A 57 -15.97 -1.36 1.32
N LEU A 58 -16.39 -1.78 2.52
CA LEU A 58 -16.01 -3.11 3.05
C LEU A 58 -16.87 -4.23 2.47
N LEU A 59 -18.19 -4.03 2.42
CA LEU A 59 -19.12 -4.98 1.79
C LEU A 59 -18.81 -5.13 0.30
N ASP A 60 -18.50 -4.04 -0.39
CA ASP A 60 -18.14 -4.09 -1.82
C ASP A 60 -16.81 -4.82 -2.04
N VAL A 61 -15.83 -4.61 -1.15
CA VAL A 61 -14.54 -5.35 -1.19
C VAL A 61 -14.75 -6.83 -0.96
N GLU A 62 -15.54 -7.21 0.06
CA GLU A 62 -15.86 -8.61 0.32
C GLU A 62 -16.63 -9.22 -0.85
N HIS A 63 -17.66 -8.54 -1.35
CA HIS A 63 -18.50 -9.04 -2.43
C HIS A 63 -17.73 -9.21 -3.74
N ALA A 64 -16.85 -8.26 -4.08
CA ALA A 64 -16.00 -8.36 -5.26
C ALA A 64 -15.01 -9.54 -5.15
N ALA A 65 -14.37 -9.70 -3.98
CA ALA A 65 -13.47 -10.83 -3.75
C ALA A 65 -14.21 -12.17 -3.76
N GLU A 66 -15.40 -12.24 -3.16
CA GLU A 66 -16.25 -13.42 -3.18
C GLU A 66 -16.58 -13.83 -4.62
N LEU A 67 -17.09 -12.89 -5.44
CA LEU A 67 -17.46 -13.16 -6.82
C LEU A 67 -16.28 -13.68 -7.63
N CYS A 68 -15.13 -13.01 -7.54
CA CYS A 68 -13.91 -13.42 -8.23
C CYS A 68 -13.49 -14.85 -7.84
N LEU A 69 -13.32 -15.13 -6.54
CA LEU A 69 -12.88 -16.45 -6.09
C LEU A 69 -13.91 -17.54 -6.40
N TRP A 70 -15.21 -17.21 -6.30
CA TRP A 70 -16.28 -18.14 -6.64
C TRP A 70 -16.27 -18.53 -8.12
N ASP A 71 -16.12 -17.56 -9.02
CA ASP A 71 -16.09 -17.84 -10.46
C ASP A 71 -14.90 -18.71 -10.84
N TRP A 72 -13.73 -18.47 -10.23
CA TRP A 72 -12.56 -19.34 -10.42
C TRP A 72 -12.74 -20.74 -9.84
N ALA A 73 -13.34 -20.85 -8.66
CA ALA A 73 -13.63 -22.15 -8.05
C ALA A 73 -14.62 -22.96 -8.92
N GLN A 74 -15.62 -22.30 -9.50
CA GLN A 74 -16.58 -22.91 -10.42
C GLN A 74 -15.91 -23.35 -11.72
N ALA A 75 -15.08 -22.50 -12.31
CA ALA A 75 -14.32 -22.83 -13.52
C ALA A 75 -13.42 -24.04 -13.28
N LEU A 76 -12.68 -24.05 -12.17
CA LEU A 76 -11.85 -25.19 -11.80
C LEU A 76 -12.68 -26.46 -11.59
N ALA A 77 -13.73 -26.38 -10.78
CA ALA A 77 -14.59 -27.53 -10.46
C ALA A 77 -15.19 -28.17 -11.73
N TYR A 78 -15.58 -27.34 -12.69
CA TYR A 78 -16.05 -27.79 -14.01
C TYR A 78 -14.94 -28.50 -14.79
N GLU A 79 -13.75 -27.92 -14.90
CA GLU A 79 -12.66 -28.52 -15.68
C GLU A 79 -12.12 -29.83 -15.07
N VAL A 80 -11.96 -29.88 -13.74
CA VAL A 80 -11.46 -31.09 -13.05
C VAL A 80 -12.57 -32.06 -12.64
N GLN A 81 -13.82 -31.79 -13.02
CA GLN A 81 -14.99 -32.62 -12.74
C GLN A 81 -15.12 -32.99 -11.26
N CYS A 82 -14.94 -32.00 -10.38
CA CYS A 82 -15.08 -32.18 -8.93
C CYS A 82 -16.22 -31.32 -8.36
N ARG A 83 -16.54 -31.54 -7.08
CA ARG A 83 -17.60 -30.76 -6.42
C ARG A 83 -17.08 -29.35 -6.10
N PRO A 84 -17.82 -28.29 -6.46
CA PRO A 84 -17.45 -26.92 -6.09
C PRO A 84 -17.57 -26.70 -4.58
N PRO A 85 -17.04 -25.57 -4.06
CA PRO A 85 -17.21 -25.20 -2.66
C PRO A 85 -18.69 -25.20 -2.26
N THR A 86 -18.99 -25.69 -1.05
CA THR A 86 -20.37 -25.80 -0.55
C THR A 86 -20.96 -24.48 -0.06
N SER A 87 -20.14 -23.45 0.02
CA SER A 87 -20.47 -22.14 0.56
C SER A 87 -19.70 -21.08 -0.21
N ARG A 88 -20.35 -19.93 -0.45
CA ARG A 88 -19.73 -18.78 -1.09
C ARG A 88 -18.89 -17.93 -0.14
N ARG A 89 -18.92 -18.21 1.18
CA ARG A 89 -18.11 -17.46 2.15
C ARG A 89 -16.65 -17.43 1.74
N LEU A 90 -16.05 -16.24 1.78
CA LEU A 90 -14.73 -15.98 1.21
C LEU A 90 -13.65 -16.93 1.74
N GLU A 91 -13.65 -17.19 3.04
CA GLU A 91 -12.73 -18.13 3.69
C GLU A 91 -12.91 -19.58 3.21
N HIS A 92 -14.15 -19.99 2.91
CA HIS A 92 -14.43 -21.34 2.42
C HIS A 92 -13.97 -21.53 0.98
N VAL A 93 -14.19 -20.52 0.13
CA VAL A 93 -13.77 -20.57 -1.28
C VAL A 93 -12.25 -20.47 -1.39
N ALA A 94 -11.63 -19.56 -0.63
CA ALA A 94 -10.18 -19.40 -0.59
C ALA A 94 -9.46 -20.69 -0.16
N ARG A 95 -9.94 -21.34 0.91
CA ARG A 95 -9.42 -22.65 1.34
C ARG A 95 -9.58 -23.72 0.26
N TRP A 96 -10.77 -23.79 -0.35
CA TRP A 96 -11.05 -24.81 -1.35
C TRP A 96 -10.13 -24.70 -2.57
N LEU A 97 -9.84 -23.46 -3.01
CA LEU A 97 -8.87 -23.17 -4.07
C LEU A 97 -7.43 -23.45 -3.62
N HIS A 98 -7.10 -23.12 -2.37
CA HIS A 98 -5.77 -23.36 -1.80
C HIS A 98 -5.42 -24.85 -1.81
N ASP A 99 -6.35 -25.70 -1.37
CA ASP A 99 -6.19 -27.17 -1.38
C ASP A 99 -5.98 -27.74 -2.80
N ARG A 100 -6.30 -26.95 -3.84
CA ARG A 100 -6.23 -27.30 -5.27
C ARG A 100 -5.29 -26.38 -6.04
N VAL A 101 -4.37 -25.70 -5.37
CA VAL A 101 -3.48 -24.72 -6.00
C VAL A 101 -2.66 -25.32 -7.14
N HIS A 102 -2.28 -26.61 -7.02
CA HIS A 102 -1.60 -27.35 -8.08
C HIS A 102 -2.50 -27.64 -9.28
N ASP A 103 -3.78 -27.97 -9.05
CA ASP A 103 -4.74 -28.14 -10.14
C ASP A 103 -4.94 -26.82 -10.89
N VAL A 104 -5.00 -25.70 -10.17
CA VAL A 104 -5.06 -24.35 -10.77
C VAL A 104 -3.81 -24.07 -11.59
N ALA A 105 -2.62 -24.37 -11.08
CA ALA A 105 -1.34 -24.07 -11.72
C ALA A 105 -1.17 -24.72 -13.10
N GLU A 106 -1.83 -25.84 -13.33
CA GLU A 106 -1.84 -26.58 -14.59
C GLU A 106 -2.83 -26.02 -15.62
N ARG A 107 -3.67 -25.04 -15.26
CA ARG A 107 -4.68 -24.48 -16.16
C ARG A 107 -4.11 -23.37 -17.03
N SER A 108 -4.67 -23.24 -18.24
CA SER A 108 -4.24 -22.22 -19.19
C SER A 108 -4.50 -20.78 -18.74
N TRP A 109 -5.41 -20.60 -17.78
CA TRP A 109 -5.83 -19.33 -17.18
C TRP A 109 -5.20 -19.06 -15.80
N ALA A 110 -4.27 -19.89 -15.34
CA ALA A 110 -3.71 -19.83 -13.99
C ALA A 110 -3.04 -18.48 -13.64
N ASP A 111 -2.42 -17.82 -14.61
CA ASP A 111 -1.79 -16.51 -14.43
C ASP A 111 -2.83 -15.43 -14.08
N GLY A 112 -4.00 -15.47 -14.72
CA GLY A 112 -5.11 -14.57 -14.41
C GLY A 112 -5.60 -14.73 -12.97
N VAL A 113 -5.71 -15.97 -12.50
CA VAL A 113 -6.06 -16.26 -11.09
C VAL A 113 -5.04 -15.68 -10.14
N LEU A 114 -3.75 -15.88 -10.40
CA LEU A 114 -2.70 -15.32 -9.56
C LEU A 114 -2.81 -13.79 -9.46
N VAL A 115 -3.00 -13.11 -10.60
CA VAL A 115 -3.13 -11.64 -10.63
C VAL A 115 -4.33 -11.17 -9.82
N GLU A 116 -5.49 -11.77 -10.03
CA GLU A 116 -6.73 -11.35 -9.37
C GLU A 116 -6.75 -11.69 -7.88
N VAL A 117 -6.28 -12.89 -7.51
CA VAL A 117 -6.19 -13.31 -6.10
C VAL A 117 -5.19 -12.43 -5.35
N GLU A 118 -4.04 -12.12 -5.92
CA GLU A 118 -3.05 -11.23 -5.27
C GLU A 118 -3.58 -9.80 -5.16
N HIS A 119 -4.35 -9.33 -6.15
CA HIS A 119 -5.06 -8.05 -6.05
C HIS A 119 -6.02 -8.04 -4.86
N HIS A 120 -6.93 -9.01 -4.77
CA HIS A 120 -7.89 -9.09 -3.67
C HIS A 120 -7.21 -9.29 -2.32
N ARG A 121 -6.14 -10.08 -2.25
CA ARG A 121 -5.33 -10.24 -1.02
C ARG A 121 -4.81 -8.89 -0.52
N ARG A 122 -4.25 -8.05 -1.40
CA ARG A 122 -3.75 -6.73 -1.03
C ARG A 122 -4.88 -5.80 -0.59
N VAL A 123 -5.95 -5.74 -1.37
CA VAL A 123 -7.09 -4.87 -1.08
C VAL A 123 -7.73 -5.23 0.27
N ILE A 124 -7.88 -6.51 0.59
CA ILE A 124 -8.40 -6.97 1.88
C ILE A 124 -7.39 -6.65 2.99
N GLY A 125 -6.09 -6.93 2.76
CA GLY A 125 -5.02 -6.66 3.71
C GLY A 125 -4.97 -5.19 4.14
N ASP A 126 -5.06 -4.26 3.19
CA ASP A 126 -5.07 -2.82 3.45
C ASP A 126 -6.28 -2.36 4.30
N ARG A 127 -7.34 -3.18 4.40
CA ARG A 127 -8.50 -2.90 5.25
C ARG A 127 -8.40 -3.54 6.61
N VAL A 128 -8.00 -4.81 6.66
CA VAL A 128 -7.90 -5.59 7.91
C VAL A 128 -6.70 -5.16 8.73
N SER A 129 -5.60 -4.78 8.08
CA SER A 129 -4.38 -4.28 8.71
C SER A 129 -3.86 -3.11 7.87
N PRO A 130 -4.49 -1.92 8.01
CA PRO A 130 -4.07 -0.75 7.26
C PRO A 130 -2.57 -0.51 7.47
N PRO A 131 -1.81 -0.24 6.40
CA PRO A 131 -0.41 0.10 6.55
C PRO A 131 -0.30 1.27 7.53
N GLU A 132 0.71 1.24 8.40
CA GLU A 132 0.97 2.39 9.27
C GLU A 132 0.99 3.64 8.38
N PRO A 133 0.20 4.67 8.71
CA PRO A 133 0.27 5.90 7.95
C PRO A 133 1.72 6.31 7.96
N VAL A 134 2.35 6.36 6.79
CA VAL A 134 3.71 6.90 6.65
C VAL A 134 3.61 8.25 7.32
N ALA A 135 4.20 8.38 8.51
CA ALA A 135 4.09 9.60 9.29
C ALA A 135 4.44 10.70 8.31
N ARG A 136 3.50 11.62 8.08
CA ARG A 136 3.70 12.75 7.17
C ARG A 136 4.91 13.45 7.73
N ARG A 137 6.11 13.13 7.22
CA ARG A 137 7.35 13.75 7.68
C ARG A 137 7.13 15.20 7.35
N GLU A 138 6.92 16.01 8.38
CA GLU A 138 6.86 17.45 8.20
C GLU A 138 8.13 17.81 7.45
N ILE A 139 7.95 18.37 6.25
CA ILE A 139 9.04 18.82 5.42
C ILE A 139 9.53 20.11 6.08
N PRO A 140 10.68 20.10 6.76
CA PRO A 140 11.11 21.28 7.50
C PRO A 140 11.53 22.35 6.47
N GLN A 141 11.12 23.60 6.63
CA GLN A 141 11.56 24.66 5.70
C GLN A 141 13.09 24.82 5.72
N GLN A 142 13.70 24.62 6.90
CA GLN A 142 15.13 24.64 7.12
C GLN A 142 15.56 23.44 7.96
N GLY A 143 16.73 22.88 7.67
CA GLY A 143 17.27 21.78 8.45
C GLY A 143 18.74 21.53 8.15
N SER A 144 19.33 20.56 8.85
CA SER A 144 20.67 20.10 8.50
C SER A 144 20.69 19.54 7.07
N ALA A 145 21.87 19.49 6.43
CA ALA A 145 22.03 18.93 5.09
C ALA A 145 21.43 17.51 4.94
N ARG A 146 21.43 16.69 6.01
CA ARG A 146 20.84 15.35 6.00
C ARG A 146 19.31 15.41 6.00
N GLN A 147 18.73 16.20 6.89
CA GLN A 147 17.27 16.40 6.93
C GLN A 147 16.75 16.99 5.62
N VAL A 148 17.48 17.93 5.02
CA VAL A 148 17.11 18.52 3.74
C VAL A 148 17.25 17.53 2.59
N ALA A 149 18.30 16.71 2.54
CA ALA A 149 18.42 15.66 1.53
C ALA A 149 17.28 14.63 1.63
N ASP A 150 16.93 14.22 2.85
CA ASP A 150 15.81 13.30 3.09
C ASP A 150 14.46 13.93 2.69
N ALA A 151 14.27 15.22 2.99
CA ALA A 151 13.07 15.96 2.60
C ALA A 151 12.95 16.17 1.08
N LEU A 152 14.07 16.46 0.41
CA LEU A 152 14.12 16.55 -1.05
C LEU A 152 13.80 15.21 -1.72
N ALA A 153 14.26 14.09 -1.13
CA ALA A 153 13.92 12.76 -1.63
C ALA A 153 12.41 12.48 -1.54
N VAL A 154 11.74 12.94 -0.47
CA VAL A 154 10.26 12.89 -0.35
C VAL A 154 9.59 13.72 -1.44
N LEU A 155 10.20 14.84 -1.85
CA LEU A 155 9.75 15.69 -2.96
C LEU A 155 10.16 15.18 -4.35
N GLY A 156 10.76 13.98 -4.45
CA GLY A 156 11.19 13.37 -5.71
C GLY A 156 12.53 13.86 -6.25
N VAL A 157 13.24 14.70 -5.49
CA VAL A 157 14.55 15.27 -5.86
C VAL A 157 15.67 14.48 -5.18
N ARG A 158 16.47 13.74 -5.96
CA ARG A 158 17.60 12.98 -5.42
C ARG A 158 18.87 13.84 -5.38
N VAL A 159 19.31 14.18 -4.18
CA VAL A 159 20.61 14.83 -3.93
C VAL A 159 21.22 14.28 -2.64
N SER A 160 22.54 14.15 -2.60
CA SER A 160 23.24 13.70 -1.40
C SER A 160 23.52 14.87 -0.45
N HIS A 161 23.48 14.64 0.87
CA HIS A 161 23.83 15.66 1.86
C HIS A 161 25.28 16.14 1.75
N THR A 162 26.19 15.33 1.20
CA THR A 162 27.58 15.71 0.92
C THR A 162 27.66 16.69 -0.25
N SER A 163 26.85 16.52 -1.30
CA SER A 163 26.71 17.49 -2.39
C SER A 163 26.19 18.83 -1.87
N LEU A 164 25.15 18.84 -1.03
CA LEU A 164 24.62 20.06 -0.43
C LEU A 164 25.69 20.81 0.39
N ARG A 165 26.43 20.09 1.24
CA ARG A 165 27.55 20.68 2.01
C ARG A 165 28.66 21.20 1.11
N LYS A 166 28.97 20.49 0.02
CA LYS A 166 29.98 20.93 -0.95
C LYS A 166 29.56 22.24 -1.62
N TRP A 167 28.33 22.31 -2.10
CA TRP A 167 27.77 23.51 -2.74
C TRP A 167 27.68 24.69 -1.77
N ALA A 168 27.31 24.47 -0.50
CA ALA A 168 27.39 25.51 0.53
C ALA A 168 28.82 26.01 0.76
N LYS A 169 29.82 25.12 0.85
CA LYS A 169 31.24 25.52 0.96
C LYS A 169 31.75 26.30 -0.25
N GLN A 170 31.17 26.06 -1.42
CA GLN A 170 31.48 26.79 -2.66
C GLN A 170 30.71 28.13 -2.76
N GLY A 171 29.84 28.44 -1.80
CA GLY A 171 29.03 29.66 -1.78
C GLY A 171 27.79 29.58 -2.70
N GLU A 172 27.43 28.40 -3.19
CA GLU A 172 26.32 28.19 -4.12
C GLU A 172 24.97 28.02 -3.40
N ILE A 173 25.00 27.61 -2.13
CA ILE A 173 23.83 27.51 -1.26
C ILE A 173 24.08 28.38 -0.02
N PRO A 174 23.22 29.37 0.28
CA PRO A 174 23.30 30.10 1.54
C PRO A 174 22.98 29.17 2.71
N THR A 175 23.77 29.27 3.78
CA THR A 175 23.51 28.58 5.04
C THR A 175 23.32 29.58 6.17
N THR A 176 22.46 29.24 7.11
CA THR A 176 22.29 29.99 8.36
C THR A 176 22.87 29.16 9.51
N LEU A 177 23.50 29.81 10.47
CA LEU A 177 23.95 29.12 11.68
C LEU A 177 22.82 29.14 12.70
N SER A 178 22.46 27.97 13.24
CA SER A 178 21.52 27.91 14.37
C SER A 178 22.17 28.41 15.65
N ASP A 179 21.34 28.69 16.66
CA ASP A 179 21.81 29.04 18.02
C ASP A 179 22.67 27.92 18.66
N GLU A 180 22.58 26.69 18.13
CA GLU A 180 23.36 25.52 18.53
C GLU A 180 24.66 25.33 17.70
N GLY A 181 24.97 26.27 16.80
CA GLY A 181 26.17 26.18 15.95
C GLY A 181 26.06 25.19 14.78
N VAL A 182 24.85 24.77 14.42
CA VAL A 182 24.61 23.85 13.30
C VAL A 182 24.31 24.65 12.03
N GLU A 183 24.96 24.30 10.92
CA GLU A 183 24.63 24.84 9.59
C GLU A 183 23.26 24.33 9.14
N LEU A 184 22.32 25.26 9.00
CA LEU A 184 20.98 25.05 8.47
C LEU A 184 20.93 25.44 7.00
N PHE A 185 20.24 24.60 6.25
CA PHE A 185 20.04 24.70 4.82
C PHE A 185 18.55 24.95 4.58
N ASP A 186 18.23 25.94 3.76
CA ASP A 186 16.86 26.17 3.30
C ASP A 186 16.53 25.23 2.13
N ILE A 187 15.36 24.59 2.19
CA ILE A 187 14.95 23.64 1.14
C ILE A 187 14.80 24.35 -0.21
N ALA A 188 14.28 25.57 -0.26
CA ALA A 188 14.05 26.27 -1.52
C ALA A 188 15.38 26.65 -2.20
N ASP A 189 16.39 27.03 -1.43
CA ASP A 189 17.75 27.27 -1.93
C ASP A 189 18.40 26.00 -2.45
N CYS A 190 18.24 24.88 -1.73
CA CYS A 190 18.76 23.59 -2.18
C CYS A 190 18.07 23.11 -3.46
N MET A 191 16.76 23.30 -3.61
CA MET A 191 16.05 22.98 -4.87
C MET A 191 16.54 23.83 -6.04
N ARG A 192 16.77 25.13 -5.83
CA ARG A 192 17.34 26.02 -6.86
C ARG A 192 18.73 25.55 -7.30
N ALA A 193 19.59 25.20 -6.34
CA ALA A 193 20.92 24.68 -6.63
C ALA A 193 20.87 23.35 -7.40
N VAL A 194 20.00 22.41 -6.98
CA VAL A 194 19.83 21.13 -7.70
C VAL A 194 19.37 21.37 -9.15
N ALA A 195 18.39 22.25 -9.36
CA ALA A 195 17.91 22.59 -10.70
C ALA A 195 19.03 23.22 -11.57
N ALA A 196 19.85 24.09 -11.00
CA ALA A 196 20.98 24.71 -11.69
C ALA A 196 22.06 23.68 -12.11
N HIS A 197 22.37 22.69 -11.26
CA HIS A 197 23.31 21.62 -11.59
C HIS A 197 22.75 20.62 -12.61
N GLN A 198 21.44 20.33 -12.56
CA GLN A 198 20.78 19.47 -13.54
C GLN A 198 20.71 20.11 -14.94
N CYS A 199 20.41 21.41 -15.02
CA CYS A 199 20.43 22.14 -16.31
C CYS A 199 21.86 22.33 -16.86
N GLY A 200 22.88 22.37 -15.99
CA GLY A 200 24.29 22.52 -16.37
C GLY A 200 24.95 21.25 -16.91
N ASP A 201 24.41 20.06 -16.59
CA ASP A 201 24.87 18.78 -17.14
C ASP A 201 24.25 18.46 -18.51
N ASP A 202 23.01 18.88 -18.76
CA ASP A 202 22.34 18.69 -20.07
C ASP A 202 23.03 19.46 -21.21
N THR A 203 23.70 20.57 -20.91
CA THR A 203 24.45 21.35 -21.91
C THR A 203 25.83 20.76 -22.24
N ARG A 204 26.33 19.79 -21.46
CA ARG A 204 27.63 19.13 -21.69
C ARG A 204 27.55 17.78 -22.42
N SER A 205 26.36 17.24 -22.67
CA SER A 205 26.17 15.96 -23.41
C SER A 205 25.98 16.11 -24.94
N THR A 206 26.25 17.28 -25.52
CA THR A 206 26.10 17.51 -26.98
C THR A 206 27.39 17.98 -27.67
N GLY A 207 28.56 17.73 -27.08
CA GLY A 207 29.87 18.04 -27.65
C GLY A 207 30.62 16.81 -28.14
#